data_AF-A0A4J1UD74-F1
#
_entry.id   AF-A0A4J1UD74-F1
#
_cell.length_a   1.000
_cell.length_b   1.000
_cell.length_c   1.000
_cell.angle_alpha   90.00
_cell.angle_beta   90.00
_cell.angle_gamma   90.00
#
_symmetry.space_group_name_H-M   'P 1'
#
loop_
_entity.id
_entity.type
_entity.pdbx_description
1 polymer ?
#
loop_
_entity_poly.entity_id
_entity_poly.type
_entity_poly.pdbx_seq_one_letter_code
_entity_poly.pdbx_strand_id
1 'polypeptide(L)'
;MTIHIIITMLLLLAFLIGSIWFAKKKYQINLAVLGLGAVAFFVSSQILEKLVHILILHPQKDGSIALLQDHPLIYIIYGLAMAAFFEETARLVFFKWLEKKRSLEKADALAYGLGHGGLELIFLGLISLLNLYIVLSAVQTQNP
;
A
#
# COMPACT_ATOMS: atom_id res chain seq x y z
N MET A 1 9.28 -22.58 7.30
CA MET A 1 8.84 -21.17 7.41
C MET A 1 9.10 -20.38 6.12
N THR A 2 10.33 -20.37 5.59
CA THR A 2 10.70 -19.67 4.33
C THR A 2 9.87 -20.10 3.12
N ILE A 3 9.58 -21.40 2.98
CA ILE A 3 8.72 -21.94 1.91
C ILE A 3 7.31 -21.32 1.94
N HIS A 4 6.70 -21.16 3.12
CA HIS A 4 5.37 -20.55 3.25
C HIS A 4 5.36 -19.08 2.82
N ILE A 5 6.45 -18.34 3.08
CA ILE A 5 6.59 -16.95 2.66
C ILE A 5 6.61 -16.87 1.13
N ILE A 6 7.41 -17.72 0.47
CA ILE A 6 7.50 -17.78 -0.99
C ILE A 6 6.15 -18.12 -1.60
N ILE A 7 5.46 -19.15 -1.07
CA ILE A 7 4.11 -19.53 -1.54
C ILE A 7 3.14 -18.35 -1.39
N THR A 8 3.17 -17.65 -0.25
CA THR A 8 2.29 -16.49 -0.01
C THR A 8 2.57 -15.36 -1.00
N MET A 9 3.84 -15.05 -1.28
CA MET A 9 4.21 -14.04 -2.27
C MET A 9 3.71 -14.39 -3.67
N LEU A 10 3.84 -15.66 -4.08
CA LEU A 10 3.33 -16.12 -5.38
C LEU A 10 1.81 -16.04 -5.45
N LEU A 11 1.10 -16.41 -4.37
CA LEU A 11 -0.36 -16.30 -4.30
C LEU A 11 -0.83 -14.84 -4.38
N LEU A 12 -0.17 -13.92 -3.68
CA LEU A 12 -0.49 -12.49 -3.73
C LEU A 12 -0.26 -11.91 -5.14
N LEU A 13 0.84 -12.26 -5.80
CA LEU A 13 1.12 -11.87 -7.20
C LEU A 13 0.08 -12.44 -8.17
N ALA A 14 -0.26 -13.73 -8.03
CA ALA A 14 -1.27 -14.38 -8.84
C ALA A 14 -2.65 -13.75 -8.63
N PHE A 15 -3.01 -13.41 -7.39
CA PHE A 15 -4.23 -12.71 -7.06
C PHE A 15 -4.28 -11.31 -7.67
N LEU A 16 -3.19 -10.55 -7.60
CA LEU A 16 -3.09 -9.22 -8.21
C LEU A 16 -3.24 -9.30 -9.73
N ILE A 17 -2.45 -10.13 -10.40
CA ILE A 17 -2.50 -10.28 -11.86
C ILE A 17 -3.87 -10.82 -12.30
N GLY A 18 -4.39 -11.81 -11.57
CA GLY A 18 -5.70 -12.41 -11.83
C GLY A 18 -6.85 -11.43 -11.68
N SER A 19 -6.85 -10.60 -10.64
CA SER A 19 -7.87 -9.57 -10.43
C SER A 19 -7.84 -8.48 -11.50
N ILE A 20 -6.66 -8.00 -11.89
CA ILE A 20 -6.49 -7.04 -12.99
C ILE A 20 -6.96 -7.64 -14.32
N TRP A 21 -6.56 -8.88 -14.61
CA TRP A 21 -6.95 -9.57 -15.84
C TRP A 21 -8.47 -9.79 -15.91
N PHE A 22 -9.06 -10.30 -14.84
CA PHE A 22 -10.50 -10.49 -14.71
C PHE A 22 -11.27 -9.18 -14.87
N ALA A 23 -10.81 -8.10 -14.21
CA ALA A 23 -11.45 -6.81 -14.29
C ALA A 23 -11.35 -6.19 -15.70
N LYS A 24 -10.20 -6.37 -16.36
CA LYS A 24 -10.00 -5.95 -17.76
C LYS A 24 -10.95 -6.70 -18.69
N LYS A 25 -11.12 -8.01 -18.49
CA LYS A 25 -11.97 -8.83 -19.36
C LYS A 25 -13.47 -8.61 -19.13
N LYS A 26 -13.90 -8.51 -17.87
CA LYS A 26 -15.32 -8.45 -17.49
C LYS A 26 -15.88 -7.03 -17.49
N TYR A 27 -15.12 -6.07 -16.97
CA TYR A 27 -15.60 -4.69 -16.75
C TYR A 27 -14.93 -3.67 -17.66
N GLN A 28 -14.05 -4.11 -18.58
CA GLN A 28 -13.37 -3.25 -19.56
C GLN A 28 -12.68 -2.04 -18.90
N ILE A 29 -12.05 -2.27 -17.74
CA ILE A 29 -11.41 -1.20 -16.98
C ILE A 29 -10.33 -0.49 -17.80
N ASN A 30 -10.22 0.82 -17.62
CA ASN A 30 -9.19 1.61 -18.26
C ASN A 30 -7.86 1.48 -17.51
N LEU A 31 -6.83 0.95 -18.18
CA LEU A 31 -5.50 0.76 -17.59
C LEU A 31 -4.81 2.08 -17.20
N ALA A 32 -5.14 3.20 -17.86
CA ALA A 32 -4.63 4.50 -17.46
C ALA A 32 -5.20 4.92 -16.09
N VAL A 33 -6.47 4.63 -15.83
CA VAL A 33 -7.12 4.92 -14.53
C VAL A 33 -6.55 4.03 -13.43
N LEU A 34 -6.25 2.76 -13.76
CA LEU A 34 -5.52 1.86 -12.87
C LEU A 34 -4.15 2.45 -12.51
N GLY A 35 -3.36 2.87 -13.50
CA GLY A 35 -2.07 3.52 -13.27
C GLY A 35 -2.19 4.80 -12.44
N LEU A 36 -3.22 5.61 -12.67
CA LEU A 36 -3.47 6.81 -11.88
C LEU A 36 -3.86 6.49 -10.42
N GLY A 37 -4.63 5.44 -10.19
CA GLY A 37 -4.94 4.98 -8.83
C GLY A 37 -3.70 4.53 -8.07
N ALA A 38 -2.81 3.81 -8.75
CA ALA A 38 -1.49 3.46 -8.23
C ALA A 38 -0.66 4.72 -7.87
N VAL A 39 -0.59 5.70 -8.78
CA VAL A 39 0.13 6.97 -8.52
C VAL A 39 -0.47 7.72 -7.33
N ALA A 40 -1.80 7.79 -7.23
CA ALA A 40 -2.48 8.46 -6.12
C ALA A 40 -2.11 7.84 -4.76
N PHE A 41 -2.11 6.51 -4.66
CA PHE A 41 -1.64 5.80 -3.46
C PHE A 41 -0.17 6.09 -3.17
N PHE A 42 0.69 5.95 -4.17
CA PHE A 42 2.14 6.10 -3.98
C PHE A 42 2.50 7.50 -3.50
N VAL A 43 1.95 8.54 -4.13
CA VAL A 43 2.22 9.92 -3.75
C VAL A 43 1.64 10.21 -2.36
N SER A 44 0.41 9.78 -2.09
CA SER A 44 -0.23 10.08 -0.81
C SER A 44 0.40 9.31 0.35
N SER A 45 0.35 7.98 0.32
CA SER A 45 0.76 7.14 1.43
C SER A 45 2.28 6.90 1.47
N GLN A 46 2.91 6.65 0.33
CA GLN A 46 4.34 6.30 0.34
C GLN A 46 5.26 7.52 0.44
N ILE A 47 4.79 8.71 0.06
CA ILE A 47 5.57 9.96 0.16
C ILE A 47 5.00 10.87 1.24
N LEU A 48 3.82 11.45 1.04
CA LEU A 48 3.32 12.52 1.92
C LEU A 48 3.07 12.05 3.35
N GLU A 49 2.39 10.92 3.53
CA GLU A 49 2.13 10.32 4.84
C GLU A 49 3.44 9.98 5.56
N LYS A 50 4.41 9.35 4.89
CA LYS A 50 5.72 9.04 5.47
C LYS A 50 6.50 10.30 5.87
N LEU A 51 6.43 11.38 5.08
CA LEU A 51 7.04 12.65 5.45
C LEU A 51 6.43 13.21 6.74
N VAL A 52 5.11 13.17 6.87
CA VAL A 52 4.42 13.59 8.09
C VAL A 52 4.81 12.70 9.27
N HIS A 53 4.90 11.38 9.08
CA HIS A 53 5.39 10.48 10.13
C HIS A 53 6.80 10.83 10.60
N ILE A 54 7.72 11.15 9.70
CA ILE A 54 9.09 11.56 10.07
C ILE A 54 9.04 12.85 10.91
N LEU A 55 8.22 13.83 10.50
CA LEU A 55 8.11 15.13 11.16
C LEU A 55 7.39 15.08 12.52
N ILE A 56 6.42 14.18 12.70
CA ILE A 56 5.62 14.11 13.93
C ILE A 56 6.23 13.10 14.90
N LEU A 57 6.55 11.90 14.42
CA LEU A 57 6.99 10.80 15.28
C LEU A 57 8.48 10.86 15.64
N HIS A 58 9.28 11.64 14.90
CA HIS A 58 10.72 11.81 15.12
C HIS A 58 11.44 10.48 15.40
N PRO A 59 11.36 9.50 14.47
CA PRO A 59 11.99 8.20 14.66
C PRO A 59 13.49 8.38 14.89
N GLN A 60 14.00 7.73 15.91
CA GLN A 60 15.42 7.77 16.26
C GLN A 60 16.25 6.92 15.29
N LYS A 61 17.58 7.10 15.31
CA LYS A 61 18.50 6.38 14.42
C LYS A 61 18.48 4.86 14.60
N ASP A 62 18.09 4.39 15.77
CA ASP A 62 17.90 2.97 16.10
C ASP A 62 16.53 2.43 15.68
N GLY A 63 15.68 3.27 15.09
CA GLY A 63 14.31 2.93 14.68
C GLY A 63 13.27 3.03 15.80
N SER A 64 13.67 3.45 17.01
CA SER A 64 12.72 3.64 18.11
C SER A 64 11.85 4.89 17.89
N ILE A 65 10.59 4.79 18.33
CA ILE A 65 9.62 5.89 18.29
C ILE A 65 9.11 6.08 19.71
N ALA A 66 9.39 7.25 20.31
CA ALA A 66 9.01 7.53 21.70
C ALA A 66 7.51 7.32 21.95
N LEU A 67 6.66 7.79 21.03
CA LEU A 67 5.21 7.63 21.14
C LEU A 67 4.77 6.16 21.17
N LEU A 68 5.46 5.28 20.44
CA LEU A 68 5.17 3.84 20.44
C LEU A 68 5.58 3.18 21.75
N GLN A 69 6.69 3.62 22.36
CA GLN A 69 7.21 3.08 23.61
C GLN A 69 6.40 3.54 24.82
N ASP A 70 6.11 4.83 24.92
CA ASP A 70 5.46 5.43 26.09
C ASP A 70 3.93 5.28 26.03
N HIS A 71 3.35 5.39 24.83
CA HIS A 71 1.90 5.47 24.63
C HIS A 71 1.42 4.70 23.38
N PRO A 72 1.52 3.36 23.36
CA PRO A 72 1.26 2.54 22.18
C PRO A 72 -0.16 2.71 21.61
N LEU A 73 -1.17 2.91 22.47
CA LEU A 73 -2.55 3.13 22.00
C LEU A 73 -2.68 4.44 21.23
N ILE A 74 -2.02 5.51 21.68
CA ILE A 74 -2.04 6.80 20.99
C ILE A 74 -1.32 6.68 19.65
N TYR A 75 -0.20 5.96 19.60
CA TYR A 75 0.50 5.67 18.36
C TYR A 75 -0.38 4.94 17.32
N ILE A 76 -1.12 3.92 17.74
CA ILE A 76 -2.04 3.18 16.87
C ILE A 76 -3.17 4.08 16.34
N ILE A 77 -3.82 4.84 17.22
CA ILE A 77 -4.89 5.77 16.83
C ILE A 77 -4.37 6.81 15.84
N TYR A 78 -3.18 7.37 16.11
CA TYR A 78 -2.52 8.30 15.22
C TYR A 78 -2.24 7.67 13.84
N GLY A 79 -1.64 6.48 13.80
CA GLY A 79 -1.35 5.79 12.54
C GLY A 79 -2.61 5.50 11.72
N LEU A 80 -3.67 5.00 12.36
CA LEU A 80 -4.96 4.76 11.70
C LEU A 80 -5.59 6.05 11.17
N ALA A 81 -5.54 7.14 11.95
CA ALA A 81 -6.07 8.42 11.55
C ALA A 81 -5.30 9.02 10.35
N MET A 82 -3.97 8.92 10.37
CA MET A 82 -3.11 9.40 9.27
C MET A 82 -3.34 8.60 7.99
N ALA A 83 -3.39 7.27 8.09
CA ALA A 83 -3.66 6.40 6.96
C ALA A 83 -5.03 6.74 6.33
N ALA A 84 -6.09 6.80 7.15
CA ALA A 84 -7.44 7.15 6.68
C ALA A 84 -7.48 8.54 6.04
N PHE A 85 -6.83 9.53 6.65
CA PHE A 85 -6.79 10.90 6.14
C PHE A 85 -6.11 10.99 4.77
N PHE A 86 -4.92 10.41 4.61
CA PHE A 86 -4.17 10.48 3.36
C PHE A 86 -4.81 9.64 2.26
N GLU A 87 -5.31 8.46 2.59
CA GLU A 87 -5.94 7.57 1.63
C GLU A 87 -7.24 8.16 1.07
N GLU A 88 -8.13 8.63 1.94
CA GLU A 88 -9.42 9.20 1.54
C GLU A 88 -9.25 10.56 0.86
N THR A 89 -8.31 11.39 1.31
CA THR A 89 -8.04 12.69 0.66
C THR A 89 -7.51 12.49 -0.76
N ALA A 90 -6.58 11.54 -0.98
CA ALA A 90 -6.08 11.24 -2.31
C ALA A 90 -7.18 10.69 -3.23
N ARG A 91 -8.03 9.81 -2.70
CA ARG A 91 -9.21 9.27 -3.39
C ARG A 91 -10.17 10.39 -3.80
N LEU A 92 -10.50 11.28 -2.87
CA LEU A 92 -11.39 12.41 -3.11
C LEU A 92 -10.84 13.37 -4.17
N VAL A 93 -9.56 13.73 -4.06
CA VAL A 93 -8.88 14.62 -5.03
C VAL A 93 -8.86 13.98 -6.42
N PHE A 94 -8.53 12.69 -6.49
CA PHE A 94 -8.51 11.95 -7.75
C PHE A 94 -9.89 11.93 -8.43
N PHE A 95 -10.94 11.53 -7.71
CA PHE A 95 -12.28 11.45 -8.31
C PHE A 95 -12.83 12.82 -8.70
N LYS A 96 -12.62 13.86 -7.87
CA LYS A 96 -12.99 15.24 -8.25
C LYS A 96 -12.25 15.73 -9.49
N TRP A 97 -10.98 15.36 -9.64
CA TRP A 97 -10.20 15.70 -10.83
C TRP A 97 -10.67 14.92 -12.07
N LEU A 98 -11.01 13.63 -11.91
CA LEU A 98 -11.47 12.79 -13.00
C LEU A 98 -12.86 13.21 -13.48
N GLU A 99 -13.77 13.54 -12.56
CA GLU A 99 -15.12 14.02 -12.85
C GLU A 99 -15.12 15.32 -13.66
N LYS A 100 -14.15 16.21 -13.40
CA LYS A 100 -13.96 17.44 -14.20
C LYS A 100 -13.56 17.15 -15.65
N LYS A 101 -12.96 15.99 -15.93
CA LYS A 101 -12.48 15.62 -17.27
C LYS A 101 -13.49 14.77 -18.04
N ARG A 102 -14.28 13.95 -17.35
CA ARG A 102 -15.32 13.10 -17.94
C ARG A 102 -16.29 12.60 -16.87
N SER A 103 -17.44 12.09 -17.30
CA SER A 103 -18.38 11.39 -16.41
C SER A 103 -17.74 10.16 -15.78
N LEU A 104 -17.95 9.98 -14.47
CA LEU A 104 -17.43 8.85 -13.72
C LEU A 104 -18.22 7.57 -14.05
N GLU A 105 -17.51 6.52 -14.45
CA GLU A 105 -18.10 5.20 -14.64
C GLU A 105 -17.75 4.26 -13.48
N LYS A 106 -18.60 3.24 -13.26
CA LYS A 106 -18.30 2.18 -12.27
C LYS A 106 -16.98 1.46 -12.58
N ALA A 107 -16.64 1.34 -13.87
CA ALA A 107 -15.38 0.77 -14.32
C ALA A 107 -14.17 1.61 -13.89
N ASP A 108 -14.31 2.94 -13.78
CA ASP A 108 -13.24 3.83 -13.34
C ASP A 108 -12.98 3.70 -11.84
N ALA A 109 -14.03 3.60 -11.04
CA ALA A 109 -13.91 3.33 -9.61
C ALA A 109 -13.21 1.98 -9.35
N LEU A 110 -13.58 0.95 -10.12
CA LEU A 110 -12.93 -0.37 -10.06
C LEU A 110 -11.46 -0.31 -10.49
N ALA A 111 -11.17 0.39 -11.60
CA ALA A 111 -9.82 0.55 -12.10
C ALA A 111 -8.92 1.26 -11.07
N TYR A 112 -9.41 2.38 -10.51
CA TYR A 112 -8.72 3.14 -9.47
C TYR A 112 -8.45 2.26 -8.25
N GLY A 113 -9.47 1.56 -7.75
CA GLY A 113 -9.35 0.68 -6.58
C GLY A 113 -8.33 -0.44 -6.80
N LEU A 114 -8.34 -1.07 -7.98
CA LEU A 114 -7.35 -2.10 -8.33
C LEU A 114 -5.94 -1.56 -8.45
N GLY A 115 -5.76 -0.35 -8.98
CA GLY A 115 -4.46 0.30 -9.06
C GLY A 115 -3.90 0.67 -7.69
N HIS A 116 -4.74 1.29 -6.86
CA HIS A 116 -4.42 1.68 -5.50
C HIS A 116 -4.11 0.46 -4.63
N GLY A 117 -5.08 -0.44 -4.45
CA GLY A 117 -4.93 -1.64 -3.63
C GLY A 117 -3.90 -2.62 -4.19
N GLY A 118 -3.67 -2.59 -5.52
CA GLY A 118 -2.62 -3.37 -6.15
C GLY A 118 -1.21 -2.94 -5.73
N LEU A 119 -0.94 -1.63 -5.69
CA LEU A 119 0.31 -1.14 -5.12
C LEU A 119 0.38 -1.35 -3.61
N GLU A 120 -0.71 -1.19 -2.89
CA GLU A 120 -0.76 -1.48 -1.46
C GLU A 120 -0.35 -2.93 -1.16
N LEU A 121 -0.88 -3.89 -1.92
CA LEU A 121 -0.49 -5.30 -1.84
C LEU A 121 0.99 -5.51 -2.16
N ILE A 122 1.56 -4.78 -3.12
CA ILE A 122 3.00 -4.85 -3.42
C ILE A 122 3.84 -4.29 -2.27
N PHE A 123 3.53 -3.08 -1.79
CA PHE A 123 4.35 -2.40 -0.78
C PHE A 123 4.16 -2.97 0.62
N LEU A 124 2.91 -3.13 1.07
CA LEU A 124 2.61 -3.62 2.43
C LEU A 124 2.63 -5.15 2.51
N GLY A 125 2.29 -5.84 1.42
CA GLY A 125 2.34 -7.30 1.34
C GLY A 125 3.70 -7.83 0.90
N LEU A 126 4.01 -7.70 -0.39
CA LEU A 126 5.18 -8.38 -1.00
C LEU A 126 6.52 -7.87 -0.47
N ILE A 127 6.72 -6.56 -0.39
CA ILE A 127 7.99 -5.98 0.10
C ILE A 127 8.19 -6.32 1.58
N SER A 128 7.14 -6.27 2.40
CA SER A 128 7.22 -6.68 3.81
C SER A 128 7.60 -8.16 3.95
N LEU A 129 6.99 -9.04 3.16
CA LEU A 129 7.31 -10.48 3.15
C LEU A 129 8.73 -10.74 2.63
N LEU A 130 9.18 -9.99 1.63
CA LEU A 130 10.55 -10.07 1.12
C LEU A 130 11.57 -9.65 2.20
N ASN A 131 11.31 -8.55 2.91
CA ASN A 131 12.15 -8.11 4.02
C ASN A 131 12.22 -9.17 5.11
N LEU A 132 11.08 -9.76 5.49
CA LEU A 132 11.05 -10.86 6.47
C LEU A 132 11.84 -12.07 5.98
N TYR A 133 11.71 -12.45 4.71
CA TYR A 133 12.47 -13.55 4.10
C TYR A 133 13.99 -13.31 4.18
N ILE A 134 14.45 -12.10 3.85
CA ILE A 134 15.87 -11.73 3.91
C ILE A 134 16.40 -11.84 5.35
N VAL A 135 15.67 -11.29 6.32
CA VAL A 135 16.07 -11.33 7.75
C VAL A 135 16.16 -12.76 8.24
N LEU A 136 15.15 -13.60 7.97
CA LEU A 136 15.15 -15.00 8.39
C LEU A 136 16.28 -15.80 7.73
N SER A 137 16.55 -15.53 6.45
CA SER A 137 17.64 -16.20 5.73
C SER A 137 19.00 -15.82 6.32
N ALA A 138 19.20 -14.56 6.70
CA ALA A 138 20.42 -14.08 7.36
C ALA A 138 20.62 -14.67 8.76
N VAL A 139 19.54 -14.89 9.52
CA VAL A 139 19.64 -15.55 10.85
C VAL A 139 19.94 -17.04 10.71
N GLN A 140 19.41 -17.71 9.70
CA GLN A 140 19.65 -19.13 9.45
C GLN A 140 21.09 -19.41 9.02
N THR A 141 21.73 -18.50 8.28
CA THR A 141 23.14 -18.64 7.89
C THR A 141 24.12 -18.39 9.03
N GLN A 142 23.70 -17.76 10.13
CA GLN A 142 24.53 -17.50 11.32
C GLN A 142 24.46 -18.61 12.39
N ASN A 143 23.48 -19.50 12.32
CA ASN A 143 23.37 -20.66 13.20
C ASN A 143 23.88 -21.91 12.45
N PRO A 144 25.12 -22.39 12.68
CA PRO A 144 25.65 -23.60 12.06
C PRO A 144 24.88 -24.87 12.49
#